data_AF-A0A7D9DT13-F1
#
_entry.id   AF-A0A7D9DT13-F1
#
_cell.length_a   1.000
_cell.length_b   1.000
_cell.length_c   1.000
_cell.angle_alpha   90.00
_cell.angle_beta   90.00
_cell.angle_gamma   90.00
#
_symmetry.space_group_name_H-M   'P 1'
#
loop_
_entity.id
_entity.type
_entity.pdbx_description
1 polymer ?
#
loop_
_entity_poly.entity_id
_entity_poly.type
_entity_poly.pdbx_seq_one_letter_code
_entity_poly.pdbx_strand_id
1 'polypeptide(L)'
;MNDDLESVVRKTAAFIGIQHERNIEKAVEMSSFEFMKGNQKKFADMHIARYRNEACGVPHDAVPNKVVTGSASKGRELMDDKTKEIIQGRWLEVVAKQAGFQDYNELRSAFQKNNN
;
A
#
# COMPACT_ATOMS: atom_id res chain seq x y z
N MET A 1 3.71 -6.22 -0.48
CA MET A 1 4.70 -5.60 -1.37
C MET A 1 5.83 -5.07 -0.48
N ASN A 2 6.77 -5.95 -0.12
CA ASN A 2 7.92 -5.60 0.71
C ASN A 2 9.16 -6.46 0.40
N ASP A 3 9.07 -7.32 -0.63
CA ASP A 3 10.06 -8.39 -0.77
C ASP A 3 11.01 -8.13 -1.95
N ASP A 4 10.63 -7.29 -2.92
CA ASP A 4 11.50 -6.86 -4.03
C ASP A 4 10.97 -5.59 -4.74
N LEU A 5 11.33 -4.41 -4.21
CA LEU A 5 10.91 -3.13 -4.80
C LEU A 5 11.49 -2.93 -6.20
N GLU A 6 12.75 -3.31 -6.39
CA GLU A 6 13.45 -3.10 -7.66
C GLU A 6 12.82 -3.92 -8.79
N SER A 7 12.53 -5.20 -8.57
CA SER A 7 11.85 -6.04 -9.56
C SER A 7 10.49 -5.49 -9.94
N VAL A 8 9.71 -4.97 -8.99
CA VAL A 8 8.41 -4.35 -9.27
C VAL A 8 8.58 -3.07 -10.10
N VAL A 9 9.55 -2.22 -9.77
CA VAL A 9 9.85 -1.01 -10.54
C VAL A 9 10.28 -1.38 -11.96
N ARG A 10 11.14 -2.39 -12.14
CA ARG A 10 11.57 -2.88 -13.47
C ARG A 10 10.41 -3.45 -14.28
N LYS A 11 9.55 -4.28 -13.68
CA LYS A 11 8.32 -4.80 -14.33
C LYS A 11 7.40 -3.65 -14.77
N THR A 12 7.24 -2.65 -13.92
CA THR A 12 6.45 -1.46 -14.23
C THR A 12 7.09 -0.66 -15.36
N ALA A 13 8.41 -0.45 -15.34
CA ALA A 13 9.15 0.26 -16.38
C ALA A 13 9.00 -0.43 -17.73
N ALA A 14 9.16 -1.75 -17.76
CA ALA A 14 8.96 -2.57 -18.96
C ALA A 14 7.52 -2.45 -19.49
N PHE A 15 6.52 -2.52 -18.60
CA PHE A 15 5.11 -2.38 -18.96
C PHE A 15 4.78 -1.02 -19.62
N ILE A 16 5.39 0.07 -19.14
CA ILE A 16 5.18 1.42 -19.70
C ILE A 16 6.22 1.83 -20.76
N GLY A 17 7.11 0.92 -21.17
CA GLY A 17 8.10 1.16 -22.23
C GLY A 17 9.33 1.99 -21.83
N ILE A 18 9.65 2.09 -20.54
CA ILE A 18 10.87 2.76 -20.05
C ILE A 18 12.00 1.75 -19.90
N GLN A 19 13.11 2.00 -20.60
CA GLN A 19 14.33 1.16 -20.58
C GLN A 19 15.57 1.90 -20.04
N HIS A 20 15.45 3.19 -19.74
CA HIS A 20 16.60 3.99 -19.31
C HIS A 20 16.96 3.72 -17.85
N GLU A 21 18.10 3.08 -17.62
CA GLU A 21 18.50 2.55 -16.30
C GLU A 21 18.51 3.61 -15.18
N ARG A 22 19.08 4.80 -15.40
CA ARG A 22 19.07 5.85 -14.34
C ARG A 22 17.67 6.28 -13.91
N ASN A 23 16.66 6.16 -14.79
CA ASN A 23 15.28 6.48 -14.42
C ASN A 23 14.68 5.38 -13.54
N ILE A 24 15.03 4.12 -13.81
CA ILE A 24 14.64 2.96 -13.02
C ILE A 24 15.28 3.06 -11.63
N GLU A 25 16.60 3.26 -11.55
CA GLU A 25 17.32 3.45 -10.28
C GLU A 25 16.72 4.59 -9.46
N LYS A 26 16.45 5.74 -10.10
CA LYS A 26 15.85 6.88 -9.41
C LYS A 26 14.44 6.58 -8.92
N ALA A 27 13.65 5.84 -9.71
CA ALA A 27 12.32 5.41 -9.30
C ALA A 27 12.37 4.45 -8.10
N VAL A 28 13.35 3.54 -8.03
CA VAL A 28 13.57 2.66 -6.86
C VAL A 28 13.90 3.50 -5.63
N GLU A 29 14.87 4.41 -5.72
CA GLU A 29 15.27 5.30 -4.63
C GLU A 29 14.05 6.10 -4.11
N MET A 30 13.35 6.78 -5.00
CA MET A 30 12.25 7.69 -4.64
C MET A 30 10.98 6.96 -4.19
N SER A 31 10.84 5.67 -4.51
CA SER A 31 9.74 4.81 -4.05
C SER A 31 10.07 4.04 -2.78
N SER A 32 11.30 4.17 -2.25
CA SER A 32 11.67 3.56 -0.97
C SER A 32 10.90 4.22 0.18
N PHE A 33 10.57 3.42 1.20
CA PHE A 33 9.90 3.94 2.40
C PHE A 33 10.73 5.05 3.06
N GLU A 34 12.04 4.87 3.20
CA GLU A 34 12.94 5.85 3.80
C GLU A 34 12.90 7.20 3.06
N PHE A 35 12.99 7.18 1.73
CA PHE A 35 12.90 8.42 0.95
C PHE A 35 11.53 9.09 1.12
N MET A 36 10.44 8.30 0.98
CA MET A 36 9.09 8.84 1.12
C MET A 36 8.84 9.40 2.51
N LYS A 37 9.36 8.75 3.55
CA LYS A 37 9.25 9.18 4.96
C LYS A 37 10.01 10.47 5.21
N GLY A 38 11.26 10.55 4.73
CA GLY A 38 12.05 11.79 4.78
C GLY A 38 11.41 12.95 4.00
N ASN A 39 10.61 12.64 2.99
CA ASN A 39 9.90 13.60 2.14
C ASN A 39 8.38 13.66 2.39
N GLN A 40 7.89 13.22 3.57
CA GLN A 40 6.45 12.98 3.81
C GLN A 40 5.50 14.13 3.43
N LYS A 41 5.97 15.39 3.51
CA LYS A 41 5.18 16.57 3.11
C LYS A 41 4.78 16.56 1.64
N LYS A 42 5.60 15.98 0.75
CA LYS A 42 5.29 15.83 -0.69
C LYS A 42 4.11 14.90 -0.94
N PHE A 43 3.84 14.00 0.01
CA PHE A 43 2.79 12.98 -0.08
C PHE A 43 1.56 13.36 0.77
N ALA A 44 1.58 14.51 1.44
CA ALA A 44 0.47 14.98 2.27
C ALA A 44 -0.45 15.92 1.48
N ASP A 45 -1.75 15.90 1.81
CA ASP A 45 -2.77 16.73 1.17
C ASP A 45 -2.75 18.19 1.67
N MET A 46 -1.58 18.78 1.93
CA MET A 46 -1.46 20.05 2.66
C MET A 46 -2.22 21.20 1.98
N HIS A 47 -2.24 21.23 0.65
CA HIS A 47 -2.86 22.31 -0.12
C HIS A 47 -4.39 22.24 -0.17
N ILE A 48 -4.96 21.04 -0.05
CA ILE A 48 -6.42 20.83 -0.15
C ILE A 48 -7.06 20.54 1.21
N ALA A 49 -6.28 20.14 2.22
CA ALA A 49 -6.77 19.79 3.56
C ALA A 49 -7.63 20.92 4.13
N ARG A 50 -7.16 22.17 4.01
CA ARG A 50 -7.89 23.35 4.49
C ARG A 50 -9.33 23.45 3.99
N TYR A 51 -9.56 23.12 2.71
CA TYR A 51 -10.87 23.24 2.08
C TYR A 51 -11.72 21.98 2.24
N ARG A 52 -11.08 20.81 2.27
CA ARG A 52 -11.77 19.51 2.37
C ARG A 52 -12.16 19.17 3.80
N ASN A 53 -11.30 19.45 4.78
CA ASN A 53 -11.43 18.92 6.13
C ASN A 53 -12.74 19.33 6.79
N GLU A 54 -13.13 20.60 6.67
CA GLU A 54 -14.40 21.12 7.20
C GLU A 54 -15.60 20.37 6.60
N ALA A 55 -15.63 20.19 5.28
CA ALA A 55 -16.68 19.44 4.59
C ALA A 55 -16.71 17.94 4.96
N CYS A 56 -15.59 17.39 5.44
CA CYS A 56 -15.47 16.00 5.88
C CYS A 56 -15.60 15.81 7.40
N GLY A 57 -15.90 16.86 8.18
CA GLY A 57 -16.00 16.77 9.63
C GLY A 57 -14.65 16.50 10.33
N VAL A 58 -13.54 16.88 9.69
CA VAL A 58 -12.16 16.72 10.19
C VAL A 58 -11.65 18.09 10.66
N PRO A 59 -10.79 18.17 11.71
CA PRO A 59 -10.20 19.44 12.13
C PRO A 59 -9.49 20.17 10.99
N HIS A 60 -9.68 21.48 10.93
CA HIS A 60 -9.22 22.34 9.83
C HIS A 60 -7.70 22.29 9.60
N ASP A 61 -6.94 22.15 10.69
CA ASP A 61 -5.48 22.09 10.74
C ASP A 61 -4.92 20.66 10.65
N ALA A 62 -5.78 19.64 10.68
CA ALA A 62 -5.34 18.25 10.60
C ALA A 62 -4.75 17.94 9.21
N VAL A 63 -3.44 17.74 9.17
CA VAL A 63 -2.76 17.25 7.97
C VAL A 63 -2.59 15.73 8.10
N PRO A 64 -3.25 14.92 7.27
CA PRO A 64 -3.13 13.47 7.36
C PRO A 64 -1.71 13.03 6.99
N ASN A 65 -1.13 12.16 7.83
CA ASN A 65 0.13 11.49 7.50
C ASN A 65 -0.17 10.23 6.67
N LYS A 66 0.27 10.22 5.41
CA LYS A 66 0.09 9.06 4.51
C LYS A 66 1.26 8.08 4.53
N VAL A 67 2.41 8.44 5.11
CA VAL A 67 3.63 7.62 5.15
C VAL A 67 3.96 7.30 6.61
N VAL A 68 3.31 6.26 7.16
CA VAL A 68 3.34 5.97 8.60
C VAL A 68 4.38 4.91 8.96
N THR A 69 4.12 3.64 8.61
CA THR A 69 4.90 2.50 9.13
C THR A 69 5.64 1.70 8.07
N GLY A 70 5.28 1.83 6.79
CA GLY A 70 5.84 1.02 5.70
C GLY A 70 5.55 -0.48 5.81
N SER A 71 4.79 -0.90 6.82
CA SER A 71 4.54 -2.30 7.14
C SER A 71 3.13 -2.72 6.75
N ALA A 72 3.05 -3.84 6.02
CA ALA A 72 1.78 -4.48 5.67
C ALA A 72 1.12 -5.21 6.85
N SER A 73 1.87 -5.53 7.92
CA SER A 73 1.35 -6.28 9.08
C SER A 73 0.88 -5.36 10.22
N LYS A 74 1.40 -4.14 10.29
CA LYS A 74 1.27 -3.32 11.51
C LYS A 74 -0.18 -3.01 11.87
N GLY A 75 -1.04 -2.81 10.87
CA GLY A 75 -2.47 -2.61 11.11
C GLY A 75 -3.13 -3.82 11.77
N ARG A 76 -2.78 -5.04 11.33
CA ARG A 76 -3.32 -6.29 11.89
C ARG A 76 -2.82 -6.55 13.31
N GLU A 77 -1.59 -6.17 13.63
CA GLU A 77 -1.03 -6.26 14.99
C GLU A 77 -1.78 -5.38 16.00
N LEU A 78 -2.32 -4.25 15.56
CA LEU A 78 -3.05 -3.31 16.41
C LEU A 78 -4.53 -3.67 16.61
N MET A 79 -5.04 -4.66 15.86
CA MET A 79 -6.43 -5.11 15.97
C MET A 79 -6.59 -6.12 17.10
N ASP A 80 -7.70 -6.02 17.81
CA ASP A 80 -8.15 -7.11 18.69
C ASP A 80 -8.60 -8.33 17.88
N ASP A 81 -8.71 -9.47 18.55
CA ASP A 81 -8.99 -10.75 17.89
C ASP A 81 -10.42 -10.79 17.32
N LYS A 82 -11.38 -10.16 18.00
CA LYS A 82 -12.77 -10.05 17.51
C LYS A 82 -12.84 -9.32 16.17
N THR A 83 -12.07 -8.25 16.01
CA THR A 83 -11.99 -7.48 14.76
C THR A 83 -11.35 -8.30 13.66
N LYS A 84 -10.29 -9.06 13.97
CA LYS A 84 -9.66 -9.99 13.00
C LYS A 84 -10.64 -11.05 12.53
N GLU A 85 -11.43 -11.63 13.45
CA GLU A 85 -12.46 -12.62 13.13
C GLU A 85 -13.56 -12.04 12.23
N ILE A 86 -14.03 -10.81 12.50
CA ILE A 86 -15.02 -10.13 11.66
C ILE A 86 -14.49 -9.93 10.23
N ILE A 87 -13.25 -9.46 10.10
CA ILE A 87 -12.61 -9.25 8.79
C ILE A 87 -12.47 -10.59 8.06
N GLN A 88 -12.02 -11.64 8.75
CA GLN A 88 -11.91 -12.98 8.17
C GLN A 88 -13.28 -13.54 7.74
N GLY A 89 -14.33 -13.34 8.54
CA GLY A 89 -15.69 -13.72 8.19
C GLY A 89 -16.16 -13.04 6.89
N ARG A 90 -15.89 -11.73 6.74
CA ARG A 90 -16.18 -11.00 5.50
C ARG A 90 -15.37 -11.48 4.31
N TRP A 91 -14.10 -11.85 4.53
CA TRP A 91 -13.26 -12.46 3.50
C TRP A 91 -13.90 -13.75 2.97
N LEU A 92 -14.29 -14.66 3.87
CA LEU A 92 -14.91 -15.93 3.49
C LEU A 92 -16.26 -15.72 2.78
N GLU A 93 -17.04 -14.74 3.23
CA GLU A 93 -18.34 -14.44 2.65
C GLU A 93 -18.25 -13.88 1.22
N VAL A 94 -17.28 -13.01 0.96
CA VAL A 94 -17.20 -12.22 -0.28
C VAL A 94 -16.10 -12.73 -1.21
N VAL A 95 -14.87 -12.83 -0.71
CA VAL A 95 -13.69 -13.10 -1.53
C VAL A 95 -13.56 -14.60 -1.79
N ALA A 96 -13.66 -15.44 -0.76
CA ALA A 96 -13.48 -16.88 -0.92
C ALA A 96 -14.53 -17.50 -1.86
N LYS A 97 -15.77 -17.00 -1.84
CA LYS A 97 -16.82 -17.45 -2.77
C LYS A 97 -16.51 -17.17 -4.24
N GLN A 98 -15.81 -16.08 -4.54
CA GLN A 98 -15.51 -15.67 -5.92
C GLN A 98 -14.16 -16.17 -6.40
N ALA A 99 -13.14 -16.08 -5.54
CA ALA A 99 -11.74 -16.35 -5.90
C ALA A 99 -11.24 -17.72 -5.40
N GLY A 100 -11.96 -18.39 -4.50
CA GLY A 100 -11.61 -19.73 -3.99
C GLY A 100 -10.57 -19.75 -2.86
N PHE A 101 -9.97 -18.61 -2.51
CA PHE A 101 -8.91 -18.53 -1.49
C PHE A 101 -9.47 -18.26 -0.09
N GLN A 102 -9.04 -19.04 0.90
CA GLN A 102 -9.53 -19.00 2.28
C GLN A 102 -9.05 -17.77 3.05
N ASP A 103 -7.89 -17.23 2.69
CA ASP A 103 -7.38 -15.98 3.24
C ASP A 103 -6.53 -15.19 2.23
N TYR A 104 -6.13 -13.98 2.63
CA TYR A 104 -5.33 -13.10 1.79
C TYR A 104 -3.92 -13.65 1.51
N ASN A 105 -3.33 -14.41 2.43
CA ASN A 105 -2.00 -14.97 2.25
C ASN A 105 -2.02 -16.07 1.18
N GLU A 106 -3.04 -16.93 1.20
CA GLU A 106 -3.24 -17.97 0.20
C GLU A 106 -3.38 -17.36 -1.20
N LEU A 107 -4.24 -16.34 -1.35
CA LEU A 107 -4.38 -15.56 -2.58
C LEU A 107 -3.02 -15.00 -3.01
N ARG A 108 -2.31 -14.32 -2.12
CA ARG A 108 -1.02 -13.68 -2.44
C ARG A 108 0.02 -14.70 -2.91
N SER A 109 0.12 -15.84 -2.25
CA SER A 109 1.04 -16.91 -2.64
C SER A 109 0.70 -17.50 -4.01
N ALA A 110 -0.58 -17.60 -4.37
CA ALA A 110 -0.99 -18.07 -5.69
C ALA A 110 -0.51 -17.11 -6.81
N PHE A 111 -0.65 -15.80 -6.60
CA PHE A 111 -0.19 -14.78 -7.56
C PHE A 111 1.33 -14.66 -7.64
N GLN A 112 2.06 -15.02 -6.59
CA GLN A 112 3.53 -15.09 -6.65
C GLN A 112 4.00 -16.28 -7.50
N LYS A 113 3.33 -17.44 -7.42
CA LYS A 113 3.67 -18.64 -8.21
C LYS A 113 3.42 -18.47 -9.71
N ASN A 114 2.40 -17.71 -10.09
CA ASN A 114 2.03 -17.50 -11.50
C ASN A 114 2.86 -16.41 -12.21
N ASN A 115 3.72 -15.70 -11.50
CA ASN A 115 4.55 -14.60 -12.01
C ASN A 115 6.05 -14.93 -12.04
N ASN A 116 6.40 -16.21 -11.86
CA ASN A 116 7.71 -16.81 -12.11
C ASN A 116 7.65 -17.66 -13.39
#